data_AF-A0A7L2NNF1-F1
#
_entry.id   AF-A0A7L2NNF1-F1
#
_cell.length_a   1.000
_cell.length_b   1.000
_cell.length_c   1.000
_cell.angle_alpha   90.00
_cell.angle_beta   90.00
_cell.angle_gamma   90.00
#
_symmetry.space_group_name_H-M   'P 1'
#
loop_
_entity.id
_entity.type
_entity.pdbx_description
1 polymer ?
#
loop_
_entity_poly.entity_id
_entity_poly.type
_entity_poly.pdbx_seq_one_letter_code
_entity_poly.pdbx_strand_id
1 'polypeptide(L)'
;QKVQQYIVIVQATDMEGNLNYGLSNTATAIITVTDVNDNPPEFTTSTVSIHTSAGPMGQAGSRNWGGMGLPTTSCTQSHFSFSQPKGPREKIQHFAAAVDYEMNRAFMLTVMVSNQAPLASGIQMSFQSTAGVTISVTDVNEAPYFPTNHKLIRLEEGVPTGTVLTTFSAVDPDRFMQQAVRYSKLSDPANWLNINATNGQITTAAVLDRESDYIKNNVYEATFLAADNGIPPASGTGTLQIYLIDINDNAPELLPKEAQICEKPNLNVINITAADADIDPNVGPFVFELPSVPSAVRKNWTITRLNGDYAQLSLRIMYLEAGVYDVPIIVTDSGNPPLYNTSVIKVKVCPCDENGDCTTIGAVAAAGLGTGAIIAILICIIILLTMVLLFVVWMKRREKERHTKQLLIDPEDDVRDNILKYDEEGGGEEDQDYDLSQLQQPETMDHVLNKTPGVRRVDERPIGAEPQYPIRPVIPHPGDIGDFINEGLRAADNDPTAPPYDSLLVFDYEGSGSTAGSVSSLNSSSSGDQDYDYLNDWGPRFKKLADMYGGGEED
;
A
#
# COMPACT_ATOMS: atom_id res chain seq x y z
N GLN A 1 -40.18 48.25 -44.07
CA GLN A 1 -39.48 47.35 -45.02
C GLN A 1 -38.05 47.86 -45.15
N LYS A 2 -37.05 47.08 -44.70
CA LYS A 2 -35.64 47.41 -44.97
C LYS A 2 -35.35 46.99 -46.43
N VAL A 3 -34.97 47.95 -47.27
CA VAL A 3 -34.70 47.71 -48.70
C VAL A 3 -33.19 47.58 -48.88
N GLN A 4 -32.73 46.41 -49.30
CA GLN A 4 -31.29 46.13 -49.48
C GLN A 4 -30.77 46.61 -50.84
N GLN A 5 -31.66 46.77 -51.82
CA GLN A 5 -31.30 47.10 -53.19
C GLN A 5 -32.37 47.96 -53.86
N TYR A 6 -31.92 49.01 -54.55
CA TYR A 6 -32.78 49.82 -55.41
C TYR A 6 -32.37 49.61 -56.86
N ILE A 7 -33.35 49.40 -57.73
CA ILE A 7 -33.15 49.32 -59.18
C ILE A 7 -33.75 50.60 -59.77
N VAL A 8 -32.90 51.46 -60.31
CA VAL A 8 -33.31 52.74 -60.88
C VAL A 8 -33.01 52.72 -62.38
N ILE A 9 -34.01 52.99 -63.20
CA ILE A 9 -33.82 53.16 -64.63
C ILE A 9 -33.53 54.64 -64.88
N VAL A 10 -32.33 54.93 -65.36
CA VAL A 10 -31.88 56.28 -65.69
C VAL A 10 -32.05 56.49 -67.18
N GLN A 11 -32.75 57.56 -67.56
CA GLN A 11 -32.95 57.95 -68.94
C GLN A 11 -32.16 59.22 -69.23
N ALA A 12 -31.29 59.18 -70.24
CA ALA A 12 -30.57 60.36 -70.74
C ALA A 12 -31.16 60.77 -72.09
N THR A 13 -31.43 62.06 -72.25
CA THR A 13 -32.03 62.64 -73.46
C THR A 13 -31.19 63.84 -73.90
N ASP A 14 -30.86 63.94 -75.19
CA ASP A 14 -30.10 65.08 -75.73
C ASP A 14 -30.96 66.37 -75.82
N MET A 15 -30.39 67.46 -76.34
CA MET A 15 -31.05 68.78 -76.44
C MET A 15 -31.60 69.31 -75.10
N GLU A 16 -30.75 69.30 -74.06
CA GLU A 16 -31.09 69.75 -72.69
C GLU A 16 -32.32 69.03 -72.09
N GLY A 17 -32.63 67.82 -72.55
CA GLY A 17 -33.73 67.00 -72.03
C GLY A 17 -35.10 67.31 -72.64
N ASN A 18 -35.15 67.88 -73.85
CA ASN A 18 -36.42 68.17 -74.52
C ASN A 18 -37.17 66.88 -74.92
N LEU A 19 -38.23 66.56 -74.19
CA LEU A 19 -39.03 65.34 -74.33
C LEU A 19 -39.72 65.15 -75.69
N ASN A 20 -39.84 66.20 -76.51
CA ASN A 20 -40.55 66.15 -77.79
C ASN A 20 -39.63 65.95 -79.01
N TYR A 21 -38.35 66.33 -78.91
CA TYR A 21 -37.42 66.33 -80.06
C TYR A 21 -36.09 65.66 -79.76
N GLY A 22 -35.73 65.47 -78.49
CA GLY A 22 -34.48 64.82 -78.12
C GLY A 22 -34.57 63.29 -78.23
N LEU A 23 -33.47 62.66 -78.65
CA LEU A 23 -33.34 61.21 -78.63
C LEU A 23 -32.94 60.76 -77.24
N SER A 24 -33.68 59.80 -76.68
CA SER A 24 -33.42 59.28 -75.34
C SER A 24 -32.94 57.83 -75.35
N ASN A 25 -32.02 57.49 -74.46
CA ASN A 25 -31.63 56.11 -74.17
C ASN A 25 -31.67 55.86 -72.66
N THR A 26 -31.84 54.60 -72.25
CA THR A 26 -31.93 54.21 -70.84
C THR A 26 -30.81 53.28 -70.42
N ALA A 27 -30.44 53.35 -69.14
CA ALA A 27 -29.53 52.42 -68.48
C ALA A 27 -30.08 52.07 -67.10
N THR A 28 -29.80 50.85 -66.62
CA THR A 28 -30.24 50.41 -65.30
C THR A 28 -29.11 50.60 -64.29
N ALA A 29 -29.35 51.41 -63.26
CA ALA A 29 -28.48 51.55 -62.11
C ALA A 29 -28.98 50.64 -60.98
N ILE A 30 -28.11 49.73 -60.54
CA ILE A 30 -28.36 48.86 -59.40
C ILE A 30 -27.63 49.46 -58.20
N ILE A 31 -28.38 50.01 -57.25
CA ILE A 31 -27.83 50.62 -56.03
C ILE A 31 -27.94 49.60 -54.90
N THR A 32 -26.81 49.10 -54.43
CA THR A 32 -26.73 48.23 -53.25
C THR A 32 -26.51 49.07 -52.00
N VAL A 33 -27.35 48.87 -50.97
CA VAL A 33 -27.15 49.53 -49.67
C VAL A 33 -26.16 48.71 -48.86
N THR A 34 -24.99 49.28 -48.55
CA THR A 34 -24.01 48.63 -47.69
C THR A 34 -24.47 48.64 -46.25
N ASP A 35 -24.24 47.54 -45.53
CA ASP A 35 -24.63 47.41 -44.13
C ASP A 35 -23.82 48.35 -43.23
N VAL A 36 -24.46 48.86 -42.18
CA VAL A 36 -23.86 49.70 -41.15
C VAL A 36 -24.34 49.16 -39.82
N ASN A 37 -23.48 49.17 -38.81
CA ASN A 37 -23.81 48.68 -37.47
C ASN A 37 -24.80 49.62 -36.74
N ASP A 38 -26.07 49.56 -37.15
CA ASP A 38 -27.14 50.46 -36.74
C ASP A 38 -28.16 49.82 -35.78
N ASN A 39 -27.99 48.52 -35.46
CA ASN A 39 -28.85 47.81 -34.52
C ASN A 39 -27.99 47.32 -33.33
N PRO A 40 -28.15 47.89 -32.12
CA PRO A 40 -27.51 47.35 -30.93
C PRO A 40 -28.06 45.95 -30.62
N PRO A 41 -27.24 45.08 -30.00
CA PRO A 41 -27.68 43.75 -29.61
C PRO A 41 -28.67 43.85 -28.43
N GLU A 42 -29.70 43.00 -28.45
CA GLU A 42 -30.75 42.99 -27.43
C GLU A 42 -30.96 41.59 -26.88
N PHE A 43 -31.08 41.49 -25.56
CA PHE A 43 -31.47 40.27 -24.89
C PHE A 43 -32.96 40.00 -25.08
N THR A 44 -33.30 38.74 -25.31
CA THR A 44 -34.70 38.27 -25.34
C THR A 44 -35.35 38.32 -23.96
N THR A 45 -34.56 38.31 -22.88
CA THR A 45 -35.01 38.35 -21.49
C THR A 45 -34.12 39.28 -20.67
N SER A 46 -34.72 40.08 -19.78
CA SER A 46 -34.00 41.02 -18.91
C SER A 46 -33.31 40.35 -17.73
N THR A 47 -33.74 39.12 -17.38
CA THR A 47 -33.22 38.35 -16.25
C THR A 47 -33.09 36.88 -16.58
N VAL A 48 -31.95 36.28 -16.23
CA VAL A 48 -31.70 34.83 -16.37
C VAL A 48 -31.32 34.25 -15.02
N SER A 49 -31.95 33.14 -14.65
CA SER A 49 -31.62 32.39 -13.43
C SER A 49 -30.80 31.14 -13.77
N ILE A 50 -29.69 30.94 -13.08
CA ILE A 50 -28.80 29.78 -13.25
C ILE A 50 -28.63 29.11 -11.88
N HIS A 51 -28.66 27.79 -11.86
CA HIS A 51 -28.38 26.99 -10.66
C HIS A 51 -26.98 26.38 -10.79
N THR A 52 -26.20 26.39 -9.72
CA THR A 52 -24.89 25.71 -9.62
C THR A 52 -24.79 24.99 -8.29
N SER A 53 -23.97 23.93 -8.18
CA SER A 53 -23.67 23.27 -6.91
C SER A 53 -22.39 23.83 -6.28
N ALA A 54 -22.34 23.85 -4.96
CA ALA A 54 -21.09 24.06 -4.22
C ALA A 54 -20.05 22.98 -4.58
N GLY A 55 -18.77 23.28 -4.38
CA GLY A 55 -17.69 22.35 -4.65
C GLY A 55 -16.42 22.70 -3.89
N PRO A 56 -15.51 21.72 -3.68
CA PRO A 56 -14.37 21.87 -2.78
C PRO A 56 -13.44 22.99 -3.23
N MET A 57 -13.01 23.79 -2.26
CA MET A 57 -12.11 24.92 -2.46
C MET A 57 -10.77 24.42 -3.06
N GLY A 58 -10.45 24.83 -4.29
CA GLY A 58 -9.14 24.56 -4.92
C GLY A 58 -9.14 23.66 -6.16
N GLN A 59 -10.28 23.09 -6.59
CA GLN A 59 -10.40 22.47 -7.91
C GLN A 59 -11.08 23.41 -8.91
N ALA A 60 -10.36 23.81 -9.94
CA ALA A 60 -10.94 24.46 -11.13
C ALA A 60 -11.77 23.41 -11.89
N GLY A 61 -13.05 23.29 -11.56
CA GLY A 61 -13.97 22.37 -12.22
C GLY A 61 -14.53 22.96 -13.52
N SER A 62 -14.03 22.51 -14.67
CA SER A 62 -14.69 22.75 -15.97
C SER A 62 -15.92 21.84 -16.10
N ARG A 63 -17.01 22.15 -15.39
CA ARG A 63 -18.30 21.50 -15.62
C ARG A 63 -19.16 22.42 -16.47
N ASN A 64 -19.55 21.95 -17.65
CA ASN A 64 -20.39 22.69 -18.59
C ASN A 64 -21.85 22.59 -18.14
N TRP A 65 -22.42 23.67 -17.62
CA TRP A 65 -23.84 23.74 -17.27
C TRP A 65 -24.65 24.27 -18.45
N GLY A 66 -25.82 23.67 -18.68
CA GLY A 66 -26.68 24.04 -19.80
C GLY A 66 -27.30 25.42 -19.61
N GLY A 67 -27.10 26.32 -20.59
CA GLY A 67 -27.88 27.54 -20.70
C GLY A 67 -27.22 28.63 -21.53
N MET A 68 -27.72 28.83 -22.76
CA MET A 68 -27.59 30.00 -23.65
C MET A 68 -26.17 30.57 -23.90
N GLY A 69 -25.72 30.52 -25.17
CA GLY A 69 -24.54 31.25 -25.62
C GLY A 69 -24.73 32.76 -25.45
N LEU A 70 -23.87 33.39 -24.67
CA LEU A 70 -23.85 34.84 -24.45
C LEU A 70 -22.80 35.48 -25.38
N PRO A 71 -23.12 36.54 -26.14
CA PRO A 71 -22.12 37.27 -26.93
C PRO A 71 -21.31 38.18 -26.00
N THR A 72 -19.99 38.27 -26.24
CA THR A 72 -19.01 39.24 -25.72
C THR A 72 -19.39 39.97 -24.41
N THR A 73 -18.89 39.47 -23.29
CA THR A 73 -19.25 39.97 -21.96
C THR A 73 -18.01 40.49 -21.22
N SER A 74 -18.05 41.72 -20.71
CA SER A 74 -17.14 42.17 -19.66
C SER A 74 -17.80 41.91 -18.31
N CYS A 75 -17.20 41.03 -17.49
CA CYS A 75 -17.63 40.79 -16.11
C CYS A 75 -16.47 41.12 -15.17
N THR A 76 -16.74 41.86 -14.10
CA THR A 76 -15.70 42.38 -13.19
C THR A 76 -15.50 41.52 -11.94
N GLN A 77 -16.15 40.36 -11.83
CA GLN A 77 -16.06 39.48 -10.66
C GLN A 77 -15.11 38.29 -10.92
N SER A 78 -14.15 38.11 -10.02
CA SER A 78 -13.03 37.15 -10.10
C SER A 78 -13.43 35.68 -10.16
N HIS A 79 -14.69 35.33 -9.90
CA HIS A 79 -15.17 33.95 -9.85
C HIS A 79 -15.77 33.44 -11.17
N PHE A 80 -16.02 34.33 -12.15
CA PHE A 80 -16.74 33.98 -13.38
C PHE A 80 -15.96 34.42 -14.62
N SER A 81 -15.75 33.49 -15.56
CA SER A 81 -15.25 33.81 -16.89
C SER A 81 -16.24 33.35 -17.96
N PHE A 82 -16.43 34.23 -18.94
CA PHE A 82 -17.35 34.04 -20.06
C PHE A 82 -16.54 34.18 -21.35
N SER A 83 -16.73 33.27 -22.30
CA SER A 83 -16.08 33.36 -23.61
C SER A 83 -17.09 33.15 -24.74
N GLN A 84 -16.76 33.70 -25.92
CA GLN A 84 -17.65 33.62 -27.08
C GLN A 84 -17.73 32.17 -27.60
N PRO A 85 -18.93 31.63 -27.85
CA PRO A 85 -19.09 30.32 -28.47
C PRO A 85 -18.54 30.34 -29.90
N LYS A 86 -17.69 29.37 -30.28
CA LYS A 86 -17.13 29.28 -31.64
C LYS A 86 -18.05 28.55 -32.62
N GLY A 87 -19.23 28.08 -32.17
CA GLY A 87 -20.26 27.49 -33.02
C GLY A 87 -21.64 27.42 -32.36
N PRO A 88 -22.70 27.07 -33.12
CA PRO A 88 -24.09 27.04 -32.65
C PRO A 88 -24.39 25.96 -31.59
N ARG A 89 -23.44 25.08 -31.29
CA ARG A 89 -23.56 24.00 -30.29
C ARG A 89 -22.57 24.11 -29.12
N GLU A 90 -21.67 25.09 -29.13
CA GLU A 90 -20.74 25.28 -28.01
C GLU A 90 -21.39 26.11 -26.91
N LYS A 91 -21.39 25.53 -25.71
CA LYS A 91 -21.95 26.09 -24.48
C LYS A 91 -20.78 26.56 -23.63
N ILE A 92 -20.72 27.83 -23.26
CA ILE A 92 -19.55 28.34 -22.53
C ILE A 92 -19.96 29.18 -21.33
N GLN A 93 -19.77 28.60 -20.15
CA GLN A 93 -19.65 29.31 -18.89
C GLN A 93 -18.63 28.55 -18.04
N HIS A 94 -17.55 29.22 -17.61
CA HIS A 94 -16.52 28.63 -16.76
C HIS A 94 -16.49 29.36 -15.42
N PHE A 95 -16.62 28.62 -14.32
CA PHE A 95 -16.27 29.14 -13.01
C PHE A 95 -14.76 29.26 -12.93
N ALA A 96 -14.26 30.46 -12.63
CA ALA A 96 -12.83 30.71 -12.46
C ALA A 96 -12.32 30.18 -11.11
N ALA A 97 -13.20 29.99 -10.12
CA ALA A 97 -12.88 29.42 -8.82
C ALA A 97 -14.09 28.68 -8.23
N ALA A 98 -13.82 27.68 -7.38
CA ALA A 98 -14.83 26.99 -6.59
C ALA A 98 -15.66 27.98 -5.74
N VAL A 99 -16.94 27.66 -5.56
CA VAL A 99 -17.91 28.48 -4.84
C VAL A 99 -18.30 27.72 -3.56
N ASP A 100 -18.16 28.41 -2.44
CA ASP A 100 -18.53 27.95 -1.10
C ASP A 100 -19.93 28.47 -0.75
N TYR A 101 -20.87 27.56 -0.46
CA TYR A 101 -22.26 27.89 -0.18
C TYR A 101 -22.40 28.64 1.15
N GLU A 102 -21.60 28.25 2.14
CA GLU A 102 -21.57 28.76 3.51
C GLU A 102 -21.19 30.24 3.52
N MET A 103 -20.37 30.64 2.55
CA MET A 103 -19.94 32.02 2.35
C MET A 103 -20.93 32.81 1.48
N ASN A 104 -21.32 32.27 0.32
CA ASN A 104 -22.19 32.96 -0.65
C ASN A 104 -23.22 32.03 -1.29
N ARG A 105 -24.48 32.16 -0.87
CA ARG A 105 -25.61 31.35 -1.40
C ARG A 105 -26.12 31.77 -2.77
N ALA A 106 -25.83 33.00 -3.20
CA ALA A 106 -26.22 33.51 -4.51
C ALA A 106 -25.32 34.66 -4.98
N PHE A 107 -25.18 34.79 -6.30
CA PHE A 107 -24.50 35.90 -6.97
C PHE A 107 -25.46 36.61 -7.90
N MET A 108 -25.34 37.95 -7.96
CA MET A 108 -26.08 38.76 -8.93
C MET A 108 -25.07 39.47 -9.84
N LEU A 109 -25.09 39.12 -11.12
CA LEU A 109 -24.22 39.66 -12.15
C LEU A 109 -25.02 40.57 -13.07
N THR A 110 -24.38 41.62 -13.58
CA THR A 110 -24.91 42.43 -14.67
C THR A 110 -24.06 42.17 -15.89
N VAL A 111 -24.67 41.67 -16.96
CA VAL A 111 -24.00 41.32 -18.21
C VAL A 111 -24.42 42.30 -19.28
N MET A 112 -23.43 42.90 -19.94
CA MET A 112 -23.64 43.83 -21.05
C MET A 112 -23.09 43.21 -22.34
N VAL A 113 -23.87 43.31 -23.41
CA VAL A 113 -23.50 42.80 -24.73
C VAL A 113 -23.24 43.96 -25.67
N SER A 114 -22.15 43.88 -26.43
CA SER A 114 -21.82 44.84 -27.48
C SER A 114 -21.41 44.13 -28.77
N ASN A 115 -21.69 44.77 -29.91
CA ASN A 115 -21.19 44.32 -31.20
C ASN A 115 -19.65 44.48 -31.26
N GLN A 116 -18.99 43.66 -32.07
CA GLN A 116 -17.53 43.71 -32.22
C GLN A 116 -17.07 45.04 -32.84
N ALA A 117 -17.85 45.57 -33.79
CA ALA A 117 -17.65 46.89 -34.35
C ALA A 117 -18.38 47.97 -33.51
N PRO A 118 -17.88 49.21 -33.44
CA PRO A 118 -18.58 50.30 -32.78
C PRO A 118 -19.92 50.59 -33.47
N LEU A 119 -20.91 51.03 -32.70
CA LEU A 119 -22.20 51.46 -33.22
C LEU A 119 -22.03 52.74 -34.07
N ALA A 120 -22.86 52.89 -35.09
CA ALA A 120 -22.84 54.09 -35.92
C ALA A 120 -23.16 55.36 -35.11
N SER A 121 -22.64 56.51 -35.57
CA SER A 121 -22.77 57.78 -34.88
C SER A 121 -24.24 58.18 -34.67
N GLY A 122 -24.58 58.56 -33.44
CA GLY A 122 -25.95 58.95 -33.06
C GLY A 122 -26.84 57.82 -32.56
N ILE A 123 -26.35 56.57 -32.55
CA ILE A 123 -27.09 55.41 -32.02
C ILE A 123 -26.64 55.15 -30.58
N GLN A 124 -27.61 55.12 -29.66
CA GLN A 124 -27.37 54.80 -28.26
C GLN A 124 -27.52 53.30 -28.02
N MET A 125 -26.81 52.78 -27.03
CA MET A 125 -27.04 51.40 -26.59
C MET A 125 -28.43 51.24 -25.98
N SER A 126 -29.09 50.14 -26.32
CA SER A 126 -30.40 49.81 -25.79
C SER A 126 -30.27 49.41 -24.30
N PHE A 127 -31.27 49.75 -23.48
CA PHE A 127 -31.36 49.18 -22.13
C PHE A 127 -31.47 47.65 -22.17
N GLN A 128 -31.98 47.10 -23.28
CA GLN A 128 -32.05 45.67 -23.53
C GLN A 128 -30.70 45.06 -23.92
N SER A 129 -29.64 45.87 -24.07
CA SER A 129 -28.26 45.39 -24.23
C SER A 129 -27.62 44.97 -22.89
N THR A 130 -28.34 45.15 -21.77
CA THR A 130 -27.93 44.71 -20.43
C THR A 130 -28.94 43.73 -19.86
N ALA A 131 -28.48 42.63 -19.26
CA ALA A 131 -29.31 41.67 -18.55
C ALA A 131 -28.75 41.36 -17.16
N GLY A 132 -29.65 41.15 -16.20
CA GLY A 132 -29.30 40.64 -14.87
C GLY A 132 -29.22 39.12 -14.88
N VAL A 133 -28.14 38.56 -14.35
CA VAL A 133 -28.00 37.10 -14.17
C VAL A 133 -27.96 36.81 -12.68
N THR A 134 -28.93 36.02 -12.21
CA THR A 134 -28.96 35.54 -10.83
C THR A 134 -28.47 34.10 -10.80
N ILE A 135 -27.40 33.85 -10.06
CA ILE A 135 -26.82 32.52 -9.88
C ILE A 135 -27.15 32.07 -8.47
N SER A 136 -27.98 31.05 -8.33
CA SER A 136 -28.25 30.42 -7.03
C SER A 136 -27.32 29.24 -6.84
N VAL A 137 -26.69 29.15 -5.67
CA VAL A 137 -25.85 28.03 -5.29
C VAL A 137 -26.72 27.01 -4.55
N THR A 138 -26.59 25.75 -4.92
CA THR A 138 -27.22 24.61 -4.26
C THR A 138 -26.22 24.00 -3.30
N ASP A 139 -26.69 23.82 -2.08
CA ASP A 139 -25.93 23.28 -0.96
C ASP A 139 -25.70 21.77 -1.14
N VAL A 140 -24.51 21.29 -0.81
CA VAL A 140 -24.10 19.89 -0.94
C VAL A 140 -23.28 19.53 0.28
N ASN A 141 -23.65 18.42 0.94
CA ASN A 141 -22.93 17.94 2.11
C ASN A 141 -21.42 17.83 1.89
N GLU A 142 -20.65 18.46 2.76
CA GLU A 142 -19.20 18.46 2.77
C GLU A 142 -18.64 17.65 3.96
N ALA A 143 -17.42 17.12 3.81
CA ALA A 143 -16.85 16.27 4.85
C ALA A 143 -16.41 17.09 6.09
N PRO A 144 -16.69 16.61 7.31
CA PRO A 144 -16.13 17.21 8.51
C PRO A 144 -14.61 17.09 8.52
N TYR A 145 -13.91 18.12 8.97
CA TYR A 145 -12.44 18.16 8.97
C TYR A 145 -11.87 18.44 10.36
N PHE A 146 -10.66 17.95 10.61
CA PHE A 146 -9.93 18.24 11.85
C PHE A 146 -9.14 19.54 11.69
N PRO A 147 -9.39 20.60 12.49
CA PRO A 147 -8.72 21.89 12.34
C PRO A 147 -7.19 21.84 12.48
N THR A 148 -6.68 20.83 13.20
CA THR A 148 -5.26 20.57 13.36
C THR A 148 -4.99 19.12 12.98
N ASN A 149 -4.38 18.90 11.82
CA ASN A 149 -4.07 17.58 11.28
C ASN A 149 -2.66 17.57 10.67
N HIS A 150 -1.68 16.88 11.23
CA HIS A 150 -1.73 16.03 12.42
C HIS A 150 -1.85 16.84 13.73
N LYS A 151 -2.50 16.27 14.75
CA LYS A 151 -2.55 16.81 16.11
C LYS A 151 -1.47 16.16 16.96
N LEU A 152 -0.51 16.95 17.46
CA LEU A 152 0.55 16.49 18.34
C LEU A 152 0.21 16.76 19.81
N ILE A 153 0.35 15.75 20.67
CA ILE A 153 0.29 15.88 22.13
C ILE A 153 1.57 15.32 22.75
N ARG A 154 1.93 15.80 23.94
CA ARG A 154 3.08 15.32 24.72
C ARG A 154 2.58 14.76 26.05
N LEU A 155 3.01 13.55 26.40
CA LEU A 155 2.55 12.84 27.58
C LEU A 155 3.72 12.03 28.17
N GLU A 156 3.79 11.92 29.49
CA GLU A 156 4.64 10.91 30.13
C GLU A 156 4.05 9.52 29.88
N GLU A 157 4.88 8.50 29.78
CA GLU A 157 4.40 7.12 29.72
C GLU A 157 3.89 6.63 31.08
N GLY A 158 3.45 5.37 31.17
CA GLY A 158 3.01 4.79 32.44
C GLY A 158 1.66 5.32 32.96
N VAL A 159 0.98 6.16 32.18
CA VAL A 159 -0.32 6.75 32.55
C VAL A 159 -1.39 5.66 32.69
N PRO A 160 -2.20 5.68 33.76
CA PRO A 160 -3.19 4.63 34.01
C PRO A 160 -4.27 4.59 32.93
N THR A 161 -4.89 3.42 32.78
CA THR A 161 -6.01 3.21 31.86
C THR A 161 -7.23 4.08 32.24
N GLY A 162 -7.96 4.54 31.23
CA GLY A 162 -9.10 5.44 31.39
C GLY A 162 -8.75 6.91 31.56
N THR A 163 -7.46 7.29 31.48
CA THR A 163 -7.02 8.69 31.56
C THR A 163 -7.43 9.44 30.29
N VAL A 164 -7.98 10.64 30.46
CA VAL A 164 -8.34 11.53 29.35
C VAL A 164 -7.08 12.21 28.82
N LEU A 165 -6.75 11.97 27.55
CA LEU A 165 -5.57 12.55 26.90
C LEU A 165 -5.86 13.91 26.28
N THR A 166 -6.86 13.96 25.40
CA THR A 166 -7.24 15.18 24.69
C THR A 166 -8.62 15.03 24.04
N THR A 167 -9.22 16.14 23.62
CA THR A 167 -10.42 16.14 22.78
C THR A 167 -10.01 16.34 21.32
N PHE A 168 -10.27 15.37 20.46
CA PHE A 168 -9.98 15.42 19.02
C PHE A 168 -11.28 15.55 18.23
N SER A 169 -11.84 16.76 18.24
CA SER A 169 -13.10 17.09 17.58
C SER A 169 -12.86 17.62 16.16
N ALA A 170 -13.59 17.07 15.20
CA ALA A 170 -13.73 17.62 13.85
C ALA A 170 -14.79 18.73 13.82
N VAL A 171 -14.68 19.61 12.82
CA VAL A 171 -15.62 20.68 12.51
C VAL A 171 -16.30 20.36 11.19
N ASP A 172 -17.62 20.42 11.19
CA ASP A 172 -18.45 20.27 10.01
C ASP A 172 -18.60 21.65 9.33
N PRO A 173 -18.23 21.80 8.05
CA PRO A 173 -18.37 23.07 7.34
C PRO A 173 -19.83 23.45 7.05
N ASP A 174 -20.76 22.49 6.93
CA ASP A 174 -22.16 22.72 6.56
C ASP A 174 -22.95 23.43 7.68
N ARG A 175 -22.94 24.76 7.66
CA ARG A 175 -23.59 25.57 8.71
C ARG A 175 -25.11 25.60 8.59
N PHE A 176 -25.61 25.35 7.39
CA PHE A 176 -27.03 25.45 7.06
C PHE A 176 -27.73 24.08 7.07
N MET A 177 -26.97 22.99 7.22
CA MET A 177 -27.49 21.65 7.45
C MET A 177 -27.29 21.26 8.93
N GLN A 178 -28.31 20.66 9.54
CA GLN A 178 -28.19 20.15 10.92
C GLN A 178 -27.64 18.73 10.88
N GLN A 179 -26.32 18.61 11.00
CA GLN A 179 -25.62 17.34 10.96
C GLN A 179 -24.95 17.01 12.29
N ALA A 180 -24.90 15.72 12.60
CA ALA A 180 -24.27 15.16 13.77
C ALA A 180 -23.01 14.39 13.35
N VAL A 181 -21.86 14.85 13.82
CA VAL A 181 -20.57 14.19 13.59
C VAL A 181 -20.40 13.04 14.58
N ARG A 182 -20.02 11.87 14.07
CA ARG A 182 -19.66 10.68 14.84
C ARG A 182 -18.21 10.32 14.64
N TYR A 183 -17.54 9.98 15.74
CA TYR A 183 -16.12 9.64 15.74
C TYR A 183 -15.91 8.14 15.87
N SER A 184 -14.93 7.61 15.14
CA SER A 184 -14.51 6.22 15.24
C SER A 184 -12.99 6.08 15.08
N LYS A 185 -12.44 5.03 15.68
CA LYS A 185 -11.03 4.66 15.54
C LYS A 185 -10.82 3.99 14.18
N LEU A 186 -9.86 4.47 13.40
CA LEU A 186 -9.52 3.91 12.08
C LEU A 186 -8.28 3.01 12.17
N SER A 187 -7.19 3.53 12.74
CA SER A 187 -5.95 2.76 12.98
C SER A 187 -5.34 3.12 14.32
N ASP A 188 -4.98 2.11 15.09
CA ASP A 188 -4.37 2.19 16.41
C ASP A 188 -3.58 0.90 16.66
N PRO A 189 -2.33 0.79 16.17
CA PRO A 189 -1.59 -0.48 16.06
C PRO A 189 -1.50 -1.27 17.37
N ALA A 190 -1.32 -0.59 18.50
CA ALA A 190 -1.19 -1.18 19.82
C ALA A 190 -2.52 -1.26 20.59
N ASN A 191 -3.62 -0.76 20.01
CA ASN A 191 -4.93 -0.66 20.67
C ASN A 191 -4.92 0.09 22.00
N TRP A 192 -4.07 1.10 22.15
CA TRP A 192 -3.92 1.87 23.38
C TRP A 192 -4.95 2.97 23.57
N LEU A 193 -5.76 3.27 22.55
CA LEU A 193 -6.64 4.43 22.55
C LEU A 193 -8.11 4.04 22.36
N ASN A 194 -8.96 4.76 23.07
CA ASN A 194 -10.40 4.79 22.86
C ASN A 194 -10.82 6.22 22.50
N ILE A 195 -11.79 6.34 21.60
CA ILE A 195 -12.41 7.62 21.25
C ILE A 195 -13.91 7.57 21.56
N ASN A 196 -14.41 8.61 22.20
CA ASN A 196 -15.84 8.77 22.42
C ASN A 196 -16.52 9.22 21.13
N ALA A 197 -17.49 8.44 20.67
CA ALA A 197 -18.17 8.62 19.39
C ALA A 197 -19.00 9.91 19.26
N THR A 198 -19.27 10.63 20.36
CA THR A 198 -20.12 11.84 20.35
C THR A 198 -19.37 13.14 20.53
N ASN A 199 -18.29 13.15 21.29
CA ASN A 199 -17.56 14.37 21.65
C ASN A 199 -16.08 14.35 21.24
N GLY A 200 -15.60 13.25 20.64
CA GLY A 200 -14.22 13.11 20.18
C GLY A 200 -13.19 13.05 21.31
N GLN A 201 -13.60 12.81 22.55
CA GLN A 201 -12.68 12.66 23.68
C GLN A 201 -11.87 11.36 23.53
N ILE A 202 -10.54 11.47 23.63
CA ILE A 202 -9.63 10.34 23.56
C ILE A 202 -9.15 9.98 24.96
N THR A 203 -9.26 8.68 25.28
CA THR A 203 -8.86 8.10 26.57
C THR A 203 -7.93 6.91 26.37
N THR A 204 -7.07 6.65 27.34
CA THR A 204 -6.21 5.46 27.34
C THR A 204 -7.02 4.17 27.56
N ALA A 205 -6.78 3.16 26.72
CA ALA A 205 -7.34 1.82 26.83
C ALA A 205 -6.34 0.84 27.46
N ALA A 206 -5.04 1.11 27.30
CA ALA A 206 -3.92 0.40 27.92
C ALA A 206 -2.91 1.42 28.48
N VAL A 207 -1.92 0.94 29.23
CA VAL A 207 -0.78 1.75 29.64
C VAL A 207 0.10 1.98 28.41
N LEU A 208 0.46 3.24 28.15
CA LEU A 208 1.35 3.60 27.07
C LEU A 208 2.78 3.37 27.55
N ASP A 209 3.57 2.73 26.70
CA ASP A 209 4.93 2.23 26.97
C ASP A 209 5.83 2.68 25.82
N ARG A 210 6.84 3.51 26.10
CA ARG A 210 7.69 4.17 25.12
C ARG A 210 8.64 3.18 24.43
N GLU A 211 9.03 2.12 25.13
CA GLU A 211 9.95 1.08 24.68
C GLU A 211 9.29 0.09 23.72
N SER A 212 7.98 0.20 23.51
CA SER A 212 7.23 -0.65 22.61
C SER A 212 7.63 -0.50 21.12
N ASP A 213 7.65 -1.62 20.40
CA ASP A 213 7.91 -1.69 18.95
C ASP A 213 6.94 -0.85 18.08
N TYR A 214 5.78 -0.48 18.62
CA TYR A 214 4.79 0.34 17.92
C TYR A 214 5.17 1.81 17.83
N ILE A 215 6.19 2.24 18.58
CA ILE A 215 6.64 3.63 18.63
C ILE A 215 7.80 3.86 17.67
N LYS A 216 7.73 4.96 16.94
CA LYS A 216 8.79 5.38 16.02
C LYS A 216 9.20 6.80 16.35
N ASN A 217 10.50 7.01 16.58
CA ASN A 217 11.05 8.33 16.92
C ASN A 217 10.35 8.99 18.13
N ASN A 218 10.05 8.20 19.18
CA ASN A 218 9.31 8.61 20.39
C ASN A 218 7.88 9.09 20.13
N VAL A 219 7.30 8.77 18.97
CA VAL A 219 5.94 9.13 18.60
C VAL A 219 5.11 7.88 18.34
N TYR A 220 3.96 7.80 19.00
CA TYR A 220 2.89 6.87 18.70
C TYR A 220 1.85 7.56 17.79
N GLU A 221 1.52 6.93 16.66
CA GLU A 221 0.60 7.49 15.67
C GLU A 221 -0.69 6.66 15.59
N ALA A 222 -1.84 7.34 15.68
CA ALA A 222 -3.16 6.76 15.51
C ALA A 222 -4.04 7.64 14.63
N THR A 223 -4.94 7.02 13.87
CA THR A 223 -5.86 7.73 12.97
C THR A 223 -7.31 7.51 13.38
N PHE A 224 -8.10 8.57 13.25
CA PHE A 224 -9.50 8.63 13.62
C PHE A 224 -10.32 9.16 12.46
N LEU A 225 -11.56 8.67 12.36
CA LEU A 225 -12.52 9.08 11.35
C LEU A 225 -13.64 9.87 12.01
N ALA A 226 -14.01 10.98 11.39
CA ALA A 226 -15.20 11.75 11.71
C ALA A 226 -16.17 11.61 10.53
N ALA A 227 -17.38 11.11 10.76
CA ALA A 227 -18.42 10.98 9.74
C ALA A 227 -19.62 11.82 10.14
N ASP A 228 -20.15 12.61 9.21
CA ASP A 228 -21.45 13.24 9.37
C ASP A 228 -22.59 12.24 9.06
N ASN A 229 -23.82 12.67 9.30
CA ASN A 229 -25.04 11.96 8.92
C ASN A 229 -25.79 12.64 7.77
N GLY A 230 -25.08 13.38 6.92
CA GLY A 230 -25.63 14.00 5.72
C GLY A 230 -25.95 12.97 4.63
N ILE A 231 -26.53 13.45 3.53
CA ILE A 231 -26.88 12.60 2.38
C ILE A 231 -26.31 13.23 1.09
N PRO A 232 -25.35 12.58 0.41
CA PRO A 232 -24.64 11.36 0.84
C PRO A 232 -23.79 11.62 2.10
N PRO A 233 -23.52 10.60 2.94
CA PRO A 233 -22.68 10.80 4.13
C PRO A 233 -21.24 11.12 3.70
N ALA A 234 -20.62 12.10 4.35
CA ALA A 234 -19.23 12.43 4.13
C ALA A 234 -18.40 12.16 5.40
N SER A 235 -17.10 11.98 5.21
CA SER A 235 -16.18 11.68 6.31
C SER A 235 -14.80 12.26 6.09
N GLY A 236 -14.17 12.65 7.19
CA GLY A 236 -12.79 13.13 7.23
C GLY A 236 -11.94 12.32 8.17
N THR A 237 -10.66 12.21 7.83
CA THR A 237 -9.66 11.45 8.61
C THR A 237 -8.69 12.42 9.29
N GLY A 238 -8.43 12.19 10.57
CA GLY A 238 -7.50 12.95 11.38
C GLY A 238 -6.43 12.05 11.98
N THR A 239 -5.18 12.53 11.98
CA THR A 239 -4.04 11.84 12.58
C THR A 239 -3.71 12.46 13.94
N LEU A 240 -3.64 11.63 14.98
CA LEU A 240 -3.13 11.99 16.30
C LEU A 240 -1.71 11.42 16.45
N GLN A 241 -0.78 12.28 16.83
CA GLN A 241 0.58 11.92 17.20
C GLN A 241 0.78 12.17 18.69
N ILE A 242 1.23 11.13 19.41
CA ILE A 242 1.49 11.18 20.85
C ILE A 242 3.00 11.06 21.02
N TYR A 243 3.64 12.15 21.43
CA TYR A 243 5.04 12.14 21.83
C TYR A 243 5.13 11.69 23.28
N LEU A 244 5.74 10.52 23.50
CA LEU A 244 5.92 9.94 24.84
C LEU A 244 7.24 10.43 25.43
N ILE A 245 7.14 10.90 26.68
CA ILE A 245 8.26 11.32 27.51
C ILE A 245 8.65 10.13 28.37
N ASP A 246 9.93 9.76 28.25
CA ASP A 246 10.58 8.68 28.96
C ASP A 246 10.50 8.87 30.48
N ILE A 247 10.10 7.82 31.19
CA ILE A 247 10.20 7.72 32.64
C ILE A 247 11.16 6.57 32.98
N ASN A 248 11.79 6.62 34.15
CA ASN A 248 12.66 5.52 34.58
C ASN A 248 11.81 4.34 35.09
N ASP A 249 11.37 3.46 34.20
CA ASP A 249 10.60 2.25 34.52
C ASP A 249 11.27 0.94 34.08
N ASN A 250 12.38 1.01 33.36
CA ASN A 250 13.22 -0.14 33.06
C ASN A 250 14.42 -0.20 34.02
N ALA A 251 14.76 -1.42 34.46
CA ALA A 251 15.92 -1.63 35.31
C ALA A 251 17.07 -2.21 34.49
N PRO A 252 18.32 -1.81 34.73
CA PRO A 252 19.43 -2.17 33.86
C PRO A 252 19.75 -3.66 33.95
N GLU A 253 19.97 -4.31 32.81
CA GLU A 253 20.34 -5.71 32.70
C GLU A 253 21.84 -5.88 32.45
N LEU A 254 22.50 -6.72 33.24
CA LEU A 254 23.94 -6.99 33.11
C LEU A 254 24.28 -7.73 31.80
N LEU A 255 25.35 -7.27 31.15
CA LEU A 255 25.97 -7.93 30.00
C LEU A 255 27.49 -8.08 30.21
N PRO A 256 28.11 -9.21 29.81
CA PRO A 256 27.48 -10.42 29.26
C PRO A 256 26.85 -11.30 30.36
N LYS A 257 25.91 -12.18 29.99
CA LYS A 257 25.29 -13.17 30.90
C LYS A 257 26.18 -14.39 31.19
N GLU A 258 27.12 -14.66 30.29
CA GLU A 258 28.09 -15.74 30.43
C GLU A 258 29.50 -15.22 30.10
N ALA A 259 30.48 -15.65 30.88
CA ALA A 259 31.88 -15.30 30.67
C ALA A 259 32.79 -16.47 31.02
N GLN A 260 34.01 -16.44 30.51
CA GLN A 260 35.00 -17.46 30.76
C GLN A 260 36.29 -16.82 31.27
N ILE A 261 36.85 -17.39 32.34
CA ILE A 261 38.04 -16.87 33.01
C ILE A 261 38.97 -18.01 33.41
N CYS A 262 40.25 -17.71 33.55
CA CYS A 262 41.25 -18.63 34.02
C CYS A 262 41.25 -18.78 35.54
N GLU A 263 41.69 -19.94 36.06
CA GLU A 263 41.85 -20.19 37.50
C GLU A 263 42.86 -19.26 38.19
N LYS A 264 43.77 -18.62 37.44
CA LYS A 264 44.80 -17.69 37.94
C LYS A 264 44.46 -16.24 37.57
N PRO A 265 44.67 -15.27 38.49
CA PRO A 265 44.19 -13.89 38.34
C PRO A 265 44.98 -13.02 37.34
N ASN A 266 46.16 -13.45 36.88
CA ASN A 266 47.14 -12.51 36.32
C ASN A 266 46.81 -11.92 34.94
N LEU A 267 45.80 -12.41 34.20
CA LEU A 267 45.52 -11.96 32.83
C LEU A 267 44.03 -11.88 32.41
N ASN A 268 43.10 -12.46 33.17
CA ASN A 268 41.74 -12.67 32.66
C ASN A 268 40.76 -11.80 33.46
N VAL A 269 40.36 -10.68 32.85
CA VAL A 269 39.39 -9.75 33.41
C VAL A 269 38.11 -9.84 32.58
N ILE A 270 36.96 -9.88 33.24
CA ILE A 270 35.67 -9.90 32.57
C ILE A 270 35.19 -8.46 32.48
N ASN A 271 35.13 -7.92 31.26
CA ASN A 271 34.50 -6.63 31.03
C ASN A 271 32.99 -6.82 31.12
N ILE A 272 32.37 -6.07 32.02
CA ILE A 272 30.93 -6.03 32.23
C ILE A 272 30.39 -4.65 31.87
N THR A 273 29.20 -4.63 31.31
CA THR A 273 28.40 -3.46 30.98
C THR A 273 26.94 -3.75 31.36
N ALA A 274 26.05 -2.80 31.13
CA ALA A 274 24.62 -3.01 31.26
C ALA A 274 23.88 -2.48 30.04
N ALA A 275 22.70 -3.05 29.80
CA ALA A 275 21.74 -2.56 28.84
C ALA A 275 20.49 -2.11 29.58
N ASP A 276 19.97 -0.95 29.21
CA ASP A 276 18.72 -0.39 29.70
C ASP A 276 17.89 0.03 28.49
N ALA A 277 16.57 -0.10 28.58
CA ALA A 277 15.66 0.20 27.47
C ALA A 277 15.25 1.69 27.43
N ASP A 278 15.43 2.39 28.54
CA ASP A 278 15.17 3.82 28.70
C ASP A 278 16.15 4.66 27.85
N ILE A 279 16.00 5.99 27.87
CA ILE A 279 16.93 6.93 27.23
C ILE A 279 17.61 7.85 28.24
N ASP A 280 18.67 8.55 27.82
CA ASP A 280 19.31 9.57 28.65
C ASP A 280 18.26 10.59 29.14
N PRO A 281 18.19 10.89 30.46
CA PRO A 281 19.17 10.58 31.52
C PRO A 281 18.87 9.34 32.39
N ASN A 282 17.84 8.54 32.06
CA ASN A 282 17.36 7.43 32.89
C ASN A 282 18.25 6.18 32.81
N VAL A 283 19.13 6.09 31.81
CA VAL A 283 20.04 4.95 31.58
C VAL A 283 21.31 5.02 32.43
N GLY A 284 22.33 5.73 31.94
CA GLY A 284 23.68 5.74 32.49
C GLY A 284 24.03 7.10 33.11
N PRO A 285 25.09 7.16 33.92
CA PRO A 285 26.08 6.11 34.22
C PRO A 285 25.58 5.02 35.19
N PHE A 286 25.92 3.76 34.90
CA PHE A 286 25.54 2.63 35.75
C PHE A 286 26.42 2.50 36.99
N VAL A 287 25.89 1.92 38.06
CA VAL A 287 26.62 1.53 39.27
C VAL A 287 26.61 0.01 39.42
N PHE A 288 27.79 -0.60 39.43
CA PHE A 288 27.97 -2.06 39.57
C PHE A 288 28.43 -2.41 40.99
N GLU A 289 27.67 -3.25 41.68
CA GLU A 289 28.00 -3.69 43.04
C GLU A 289 27.85 -5.21 43.21
N LEU A 290 28.74 -5.82 43.99
CA LEU A 290 28.56 -7.20 44.44
C LEU A 290 27.63 -7.22 45.66
N PRO A 291 26.64 -8.11 45.76
CA PRO A 291 25.76 -8.18 46.92
C PRO A 291 26.54 -8.52 48.19
N SER A 292 26.06 -8.02 49.33
CA SER A 292 26.69 -8.30 50.64
C SER A 292 26.46 -9.74 51.11
N VAL A 293 25.41 -10.39 50.59
CA VAL A 293 25.01 -11.76 50.92
C VAL A 293 24.81 -12.55 49.61
N PRO A 294 25.43 -13.72 49.44
CA PRO A 294 26.33 -14.40 50.38
C PRO A 294 27.74 -13.77 50.41
N SER A 295 28.36 -13.73 51.60
CA SER A 295 29.69 -13.10 51.80
C SER A 295 30.82 -13.76 50.99
N ALA A 296 30.61 -14.97 50.47
CA ALA A 296 31.54 -15.67 49.60
C ALA A 296 31.81 -14.89 48.30
N VAL A 297 30.81 -14.17 47.77
CA VAL A 297 30.94 -13.44 46.50
C VAL A 297 31.98 -12.32 46.61
N ARG A 298 31.87 -11.43 47.61
CA ARG A 298 32.85 -10.35 47.86
C ARG A 298 34.22 -10.83 48.36
N LYS A 299 34.33 -12.11 48.77
CA LYS A 299 35.61 -12.75 49.11
C LYS A 299 36.34 -13.21 47.85
N ASN A 300 35.62 -13.81 46.91
CA ASN A 300 36.18 -14.43 45.71
C ASN A 300 36.34 -13.44 44.55
N TRP A 301 35.45 -12.45 44.45
CA TRP A 301 35.35 -11.53 43.31
C TRP A 301 35.53 -10.08 43.76
N THR A 302 35.99 -9.25 42.82
CA THR A 302 36.05 -7.80 42.97
C THR A 302 35.60 -7.13 41.67
N ILE A 303 34.94 -5.97 41.80
CA ILE A 303 34.55 -5.14 40.66
C ILE A 303 35.36 -3.85 40.70
N THR A 304 35.98 -3.50 39.59
CA THR A 304 36.69 -2.24 39.39
C THR A 304 35.98 -1.44 38.31
N ARG A 305 35.50 -0.24 38.65
CA ARG A 305 34.85 0.66 37.69
C ARG A 305 35.89 1.18 36.69
N LEU A 306 35.58 1.10 35.40
CA LEU A 306 36.41 1.72 34.35
C LEU A 306 35.92 3.13 34.04
N ASN A 307 34.62 3.28 33.78
CA ASN A 307 33.96 4.54 33.47
C ASN A 307 32.49 4.52 33.94
N GLY A 308 31.63 5.34 33.33
CA GLY A 308 30.19 5.37 33.61
C GLY A 308 29.51 4.04 33.32
N ASP A 309 29.79 3.45 32.16
CA ASP A 309 28.97 2.37 31.59
C ASP A 309 29.62 0.98 31.73
N TYR A 310 30.94 0.95 31.89
CA TYR A 310 31.74 -0.26 31.92
C TYR A 310 32.43 -0.44 33.27
N ALA A 311 32.49 -1.69 33.71
CA ALA A 311 33.28 -2.14 34.84
C ALA A 311 34.00 -3.45 34.51
N GLN A 312 34.91 -3.84 35.40
CA GLN A 312 35.72 -5.03 35.27
C GLN A 312 35.50 -5.93 36.47
N LEU A 313 35.05 -7.16 36.22
CA LEU A 313 34.95 -8.21 37.20
C LEU A 313 36.22 -9.06 37.15
N SER A 314 36.89 -9.21 38.30
CA SER A 314 38.10 -10.02 38.41
C SER A 314 38.09 -10.88 39.68
N LEU A 315 38.92 -11.93 39.67
CA LEU A 315 39.16 -12.74 40.84
C LEU A 315 39.99 -11.97 41.86
N ARG A 316 39.47 -11.89 43.09
CA ARG A 316 40.19 -11.33 44.24
C ARG A 316 41.16 -12.34 44.86
N ILE A 317 40.88 -13.63 44.69
CA ILE A 317 41.68 -14.74 45.22
C ILE A 317 42.72 -15.20 44.18
N MET A 318 43.79 -15.84 44.67
CA MET A 318 44.92 -16.28 43.83
C MET A 318 44.62 -17.54 43.01
N TYR A 319 43.61 -18.30 43.39
CA TYR A 319 43.24 -19.56 42.76
C TYR A 319 41.74 -19.82 42.96
N LEU A 320 41.04 -20.19 41.89
CA LEU A 320 39.67 -20.68 41.93
C LEU A 320 39.58 -21.98 41.13
N GLU A 321 38.97 -23.02 41.72
CA GLU A 321 38.87 -24.35 41.10
C GLU A 321 38.04 -24.31 39.80
N ALA A 322 38.43 -25.11 38.80
CA ALA A 322 37.72 -25.17 37.53
C ALA A 322 36.27 -25.65 37.72
N GLY A 323 35.31 -24.89 37.16
CA GLY A 323 33.90 -25.10 37.40
C GLY A 323 33.05 -23.96 36.82
N VAL A 324 31.75 -24.00 37.05
CA VAL A 324 30.82 -22.92 36.68
C VAL A 324 30.37 -22.24 37.97
N TYR A 325 30.55 -20.93 38.02
CA TYR A 325 30.21 -20.10 39.18
C TYR A 325 29.15 -19.08 38.80
N ASP A 326 28.09 -19.04 39.59
CA ASP A 326 27.05 -18.03 39.48
C ASP A 326 27.44 -16.82 40.33
N VAL A 327 27.77 -15.71 39.67
CA VAL A 327 28.19 -14.47 40.34
C VAL A 327 27.04 -13.45 40.24
N PRO A 328 26.31 -13.20 41.33
CA PRO A 328 25.30 -12.14 41.33
C PRO A 328 25.95 -10.76 41.35
N ILE A 329 25.47 -9.86 40.50
CA ILE A 329 25.89 -8.46 40.41
C ILE A 329 24.64 -7.59 40.42
N ILE A 330 24.65 -6.57 41.26
CA ILE A 330 23.62 -5.53 41.31
C ILE A 330 24.06 -4.43 40.34
N VAL A 331 23.19 -4.10 39.40
CA VAL A 331 23.36 -2.96 38.49
C VAL A 331 22.28 -1.95 38.83
N THR A 332 22.66 -0.68 38.96
CA THR A 332 21.74 0.44 39.24
C THR A 332 21.92 1.51 38.18
N ASP A 333 20.82 2.06 37.69
CA ASP A 333 20.79 3.14 36.71
C ASP A 333 21.07 4.52 37.33
N SER A 334 20.91 5.57 36.53
CA SER A 334 21.00 6.97 36.97
C SER A 334 19.65 7.70 37.01
N GLY A 335 18.54 6.99 36.82
CA GLY A 335 17.20 7.57 36.85
C GLY A 335 16.78 8.06 38.23
N ASN A 336 15.63 8.73 38.29
CA ASN A 336 15.09 9.28 39.53
C ASN A 336 13.59 8.95 39.69
N PRO A 337 13.20 8.03 40.58
CA PRO A 337 14.07 7.24 41.47
C PRO A 337 14.93 6.22 40.69
N PRO A 338 16.14 5.88 41.17
CA PRO A 338 16.98 4.92 40.47
C PRO A 338 16.41 3.51 40.60
N LEU A 339 16.41 2.76 39.51
CA LEU A 339 16.05 1.35 39.49
C LEU A 339 17.31 0.48 39.48
N TYR A 340 17.16 -0.71 40.05
CA TYR A 340 18.25 -1.67 40.13
C TYR A 340 17.75 -3.08 39.87
N ASN A 341 18.60 -3.88 39.23
CA ASN A 341 18.36 -5.30 39.02
C ASN A 341 19.55 -6.11 39.54
N THR A 342 19.27 -7.31 40.06
CA THR A 342 20.31 -8.26 40.46
C THR A 342 20.41 -9.36 39.41
N SER A 343 21.36 -9.20 38.49
CA SER A 343 21.62 -10.19 37.43
C SER A 343 22.73 -11.14 37.83
N VAL A 344 22.64 -12.40 37.39
CA VAL A 344 23.66 -13.42 37.65
C VAL A 344 24.47 -13.67 36.38
N ILE A 345 25.77 -13.42 36.43
CA ILE A 345 26.70 -13.81 35.37
C ILE A 345 27.25 -15.21 35.65
N LYS A 346 27.13 -16.11 34.67
CA LYS A 346 27.71 -17.45 34.73
C LYS A 346 29.16 -17.41 34.29
N VAL A 347 30.07 -17.61 35.25
CA VAL A 347 31.50 -17.58 35.00
C VAL A 347 32.05 -19.00 34.94
N LYS A 348 32.47 -19.42 33.75
CA LYS A 348 33.17 -20.69 33.54
C LYS A 348 34.65 -20.52 33.83
N VAL A 349 35.12 -21.15 34.90
CA VAL A 349 36.53 -21.18 35.30
C VAL A 349 37.19 -22.41 34.71
N CYS A 350 38.33 -22.20 34.05
CA CYS A 350 39.07 -23.22 33.33
C CYS A 350 40.53 -23.34 33.84
N PRO A 351 41.21 -24.47 33.59
CA PRO A 351 42.65 -24.57 33.76
C PRO A 351 43.39 -23.72 32.72
N CYS A 352 44.38 -22.95 33.20
CA CYS A 352 45.20 -22.05 32.39
C CYS A 352 46.31 -22.77 31.62
N ASP A 353 46.53 -22.36 30.37
CA ASP A 353 47.77 -22.66 29.64
C ASP A 353 48.93 -21.71 30.03
N GLU A 354 50.09 -21.85 29.37
CA GLU A 354 51.26 -21.00 29.59
C GLU A 354 51.03 -19.53 29.20
N ASN A 355 50.00 -19.24 28.38
CA ASN A 355 49.65 -17.91 27.91
C ASN A 355 48.53 -17.25 28.74
N GLY A 356 47.90 -17.99 29.67
CA GLY A 356 46.78 -17.51 30.47
C GLY A 356 45.40 -17.76 29.85
N ASP A 357 45.34 -18.53 28.76
CA ASP A 357 44.10 -18.88 28.08
C ASP A 357 43.53 -20.20 28.59
N CYS A 358 42.22 -20.37 28.37
CA CYS A 358 41.52 -21.57 28.77
C CYS A 358 41.86 -22.77 27.88
N THR A 359 42.39 -23.83 28.50
CA THR A 359 42.64 -25.09 27.80
C THR A 359 41.32 -25.81 27.44
N THR A 360 41.21 -26.29 26.19
CA THR A 360 40.01 -26.98 25.66
C THR A 360 39.81 -28.40 26.19
N ILE A 361 40.65 -28.86 27.12
CA ILE A 361 40.62 -30.23 27.69
C ILE A 361 39.32 -30.47 28.50
N GLY A 362 38.62 -29.41 28.92
CA GLY A 362 37.30 -29.48 29.56
C GLY A 362 36.09 -29.37 28.62
N ALA A 363 36.26 -29.18 27.30
CA ALA A 363 35.14 -29.02 26.37
C ALA A 363 34.36 -30.32 26.15
N VAL A 364 35.00 -31.48 26.31
CA VAL A 364 34.37 -32.80 26.15
C VAL A 364 33.41 -33.13 27.31
N ALA A 365 33.56 -32.48 28.47
CA ALA A 365 32.67 -32.69 29.61
C ALA A 365 31.37 -31.87 29.55
N ALA A 366 31.27 -30.86 28.66
CA ALA A 366 30.11 -29.99 28.55
C ALA A 366 29.06 -30.46 27.52
N ALA A 367 29.45 -31.33 26.57
CA ALA A 367 28.52 -32.03 25.70
C ALA A 367 28.11 -33.34 26.38
N GLY A 368 27.15 -33.24 27.31
CA GLY A 368 26.72 -34.33 28.19
C GLY A 368 26.03 -35.53 27.53
N LEU A 369 26.68 -36.22 26.59
CA LEU A 369 26.38 -37.64 26.37
C LEU A 369 27.23 -38.44 27.35
N GLY A 370 26.65 -38.75 28.51
CA GLY A 370 27.23 -39.69 29.45
C GLY A 370 27.62 -40.98 28.71
N THR A 371 28.69 -41.64 29.16
CA THR A 371 29.19 -42.89 28.55
C THR A 371 28.08 -43.93 28.37
N GLY A 372 27.06 -43.92 29.24
CA GLY A 372 25.84 -44.73 29.10
C GLY A 372 24.99 -44.42 27.86
N ALA A 373 24.86 -43.15 27.45
CA ALA A 373 24.13 -42.77 26.24
C ALA A 373 24.87 -43.20 24.97
N ILE A 374 26.20 -43.10 24.97
CA ILE A 374 27.05 -43.57 23.86
C ILE A 374 26.93 -45.10 23.72
N ILE A 375 26.95 -45.83 24.84
CA ILE A 375 26.75 -47.29 24.86
C ILE A 375 25.33 -47.66 24.40
N ALA A 376 24.29 -46.93 24.82
CA ALA A 376 22.92 -47.18 24.39
C ALA A 376 22.72 -46.95 22.88
N ILE A 377 23.32 -45.90 22.32
CA ILE A 377 23.29 -45.61 20.88
C ILE A 377 24.01 -46.73 20.11
N LEU A 378 25.18 -47.18 20.58
CA LEU A 378 25.92 -48.30 19.98
C LEU A 378 25.11 -49.60 20.01
N ILE A 379 24.42 -49.90 21.12
CA ILE A 379 23.55 -51.09 21.24
C ILE A 379 22.36 -50.98 20.27
N CYS A 380 21.71 -49.82 20.15
CA CYS A 380 20.63 -49.61 19.19
C CYS A 380 21.09 -49.81 17.74
N ILE A 381 22.27 -49.29 17.37
CA ILE A 381 22.84 -49.48 16.03
C ILE A 381 23.13 -50.96 15.76
N ILE A 382 23.68 -51.68 16.74
CA ILE A 382 23.94 -53.12 16.61
C ILE A 382 22.62 -53.90 16.44
N ILE A 383 21.58 -53.59 17.23
CA ILE A 383 20.27 -54.24 17.10
C ILE A 383 19.66 -53.98 15.72
N LEU A 384 19.72 -52.75 15.22
CA LEU A 384 19.25 -52.40 13.87
C LEU A 384 20.00 -53.19 12.78
N LEU A 385 21.33 -53.28 12.87
CA LEU A 385 22.12 -54.06 11.92
C LEU A 385 21.79 -55.56 11.97
N THR A 386 21.53 -56.12 13.16
CA THR A 386 21.09 -57.52 13.27
C THR A 386 19.70 -57.77 12.69
N MET A 387 18.76 -56.84 12.86
CA MET A 387 17.42 -56.94 12.25
C MET A 387 17.49 -56.87 10.72
N VAL A 388 18.32 -55.98 10.17
CA VAL A 388 18.54 -55.90 8.71
C VAL A 388 19.16 -57.18 8.17
N LEU A 389 20.15 -57.77 8.85
CA LEU A 389 20.73 -59.06 8.46
C LEU A 389 19.70 -60.20 8.50
N LEU A 390 18.86 -60.27 9.52
CA LEU A 390 17.79 -61.27 9.63
C LEU A 390 16.76 -61.11 8.50
N PHE A 391 16.42 -59.87 8.15
CA PHE A 391 15.52 -59.57 7.03
C PHE A 391 16.11 -60.05 5.68
N VAL A 392 17.40 -59.80 5.45
CA VAL A 392 18.10 -60.29 4.24
C VAL A 392 18.15 -61.82 4.19
N VAL A 393 18.43 -62.48 5.31
CA VAL A 393 18.43 -63.96 5.39
C VAL A 393 17.03 -64.53 5.18
N TRP A 394 15.99 -63.88 5.71
CA TRP A 394 14.59 -64.27 5.51
C TRP A 394 14.16 -64.14 4.05
N MET A 395 14.49 -63.04 3.39
CA MET A 395 14.29 -62.84 1.95
C MET A 395 14.97 -63.94 1.13
N LYS A 396 16.23 -64.25 1.44
CA LYS A 396 17.02 -65.27 0.73
C LYS A 396 16.53 -66.70 0.99
N ARG A 397 15.92 -66.96 2.16
CA ARG A 397 15.28 -68.25 2.47
C ARG A 397 13.97 -68.43 1.69
N ARG A 398 13.19 -67.36 1.54
CA ARG A 398 11.92 -67.35 0.80
C ARG A 398 12.10 -67.53 -0.71
N GLU A 399 13.24 -67.09 -1.24
CA GLU A 399 13.63 -67.30 -2.64
C GLU A 399 13.93 -68.78 -2.95
N LYS A 400 14.49 -69.51 -1.97
CA LYS A 400 14.81 -70.95 -2.11
C LYS A 400 13.57 -71.85 -2.18
N GLU A 401 12.44 -71.41 -1.62
CA GLU A 401 11.17 -72.15 -1.67
C GLU A 401 10.46 -72.06 -3.04
N ARG A 402 10.79 -71.07 -3.88
CA ARG A 402 10.17 -70.87 -5.20
C ARG A 402 10.73 -71.77 -6.31
N HIS A 403 11.89 -72.42 -6.11
CA HIS A 403 12.57 -73.22 -7.15
C HIS A 403 12.36 -74.74 -7.07
N THR A 404 11.47 -75.24 -6.19
CA THR A 404 11.30 -76.71 -5.99
C THR A 404 9.93 -77.27 -6.36
N LYS A 405 9.07 -76.50 -7.04
CA LYS A 405 7.79 -77.04 -7.55
C LYS A 405 7.51 -76.58 -8.98
N GLN A 406 8.21 -77.19 -9.92
CA GLN A 406 7.68 -77.37 -11.26
C GLN A 406 8.31 -78.63 -11.86
N LEU A 407 7.45 -79.59 -12.23
CA LEU A 407 7.58 -80.61 -13.29
C LEU A 407 6.85 -81.88 -12.87
N LEU A 408 5.63 -82.06 -13.40
CA LEU A 408 5.13 -83.33 -13.91
C LEU A 408 3.74 -83.07 -14.50
N ILE A 409 3.68 -82.85 -15.81
CA ILE A 409 2.91 -83.62 -16.80
C ILE A 409 3.12 -82.93 -18.16
N ASP A 410 3.41 -83.77 -19.15
CA ASP A 410 3.58 -83.52 -20.59
C ASP A 410 2.71 -84.59 -21.30
N PRO A 411 2.47 -84.51 -22.61
CA PRO A 411 1.55 -83.63 -23.33
C PRO A 411 0.45 -84.48 -24.03
N GLU A 412 -0.60 -83.83 -24.54
CA GLU A 412 -1.25 -84.08 -25.84
C GLU A 412 -2.59 -83.33 -25.84
N ASP A 413 -2.94 -82.78 -27.00
CA ASP A 413 -4.21 -82.14 -27.34
C ASP A 413 -4.49 -80.74 -26.75
N ASP A 414 -3.74 -79.81 -27.32
CA ASP A 414 -4.21 -78.68 -28.14
C ASP A 414 -5.73 -78.44 -28.29
N VAL A 415 -6.03 -77.20 -28.70
CA VAL A 415 -7.27 -76.64 -29.27
C VAL A 415 -8.48 -76.24 -28.39
N ARG A 416 -8.67 -74.90 -28.40
CA ARG A 416 -9.90 -74.12 -28.69
C ARG A 416 -10.62 -73.41 -27.54
N ASP A 417 -10.39 -72.10 -27.52
CA ASP A 417 -11.33 -71.04 -27.89
C ASP A 417 -12.72 -70.95 -27.22
N ASN A 418 -12.94 -69.74 -26.71
CA ASN A 418 -14.08 -68.85 -26.94
C ASN A 418 -15.24 -68.78 -25.92
N ILE A 419 -15.43 -67.52 -25.49
CA ILE A 419 -16.70 -66.77 -25.42
C ILE A 419 -17.64 -67.14 -24.25
N LEU A 420 -17.90 -66.18 -23.35
CA LEU A 420 -19.21 -65.49 -23.31
C LEU A 420 -19.19 -64.24 -22.41
N LYS A 421 -19.87 -63.22 -22.93
CA LYS A 421 -20.14 -61.88 -22.39
C LYS A 421 -21.36 -61.94 -21.45
N TYR A 422 -21.43 -61.08 -20.44
CA TYR A 422 -22.71 -60.65 -19.83
C TYR A 422 -22.65 -59.17 -19.46
N ASP A 423 -23.43 -58.40 -20.22
CA ASP A 423 -24.08 -57.14 -19.80
C ASP A 423 -25.48 -57.52 -19.24
N GLU A 424 -26.18 -56.54 -18.62
CA GLU A 424 -27.48 -56.57 -17.90
C GLU A 424 -27.28 -56.70 -16.38
N GLU A 425 -27.81 -55.88 -15.47
CA GLU A 425 -28.90 -54.88 -15.44
C GLU A 425 -28.70 -54.19 -14.06
N GLY A 426 -28.68 -52.87 -13.85
CA GLY A 426 -29.79 -51.93 -13.98
C GLY A 426 -30.09 -51.29 -12.60
N GLY A 427 -30.26 -49.96 -12.58
CA GLY A 427 -30.75 -49.15 -11.43
C GLY A 427 -29.62 -48.41 -10.71
N GLY A 428 -29.63 -47.08 -10.56
CA GLY A 428 -30.76 -46.17 -10.47
C GLY A 428 -30.62 -45.40 -9.17
N GLU A 429 -30.08 -44.18 -9.31
CA GLU A 429 -30.20 -42.97 -8.49
C GLU A 429 -30.81 -43.10 -7.08
N GLU A 430 -30.05 -42.73 -6.04
CA GLU A 430 -30.35 -41.65 -5.07
C GLU A 430 -29.32 -41.65 -3.92
N ASP A 431 -29.09 -40.46 -3.36
CA ASP A 431 -28.36 -40.15 -2.12
C ASP A 431 -26.81 -40.11 -2.14
N GLN A 432 -26.24 -38.90 -2.32
CA GLN A 432 -24.94 -38.56 -1.73
C GLN A 432 -24.98 -37.17 -1.09
N ASP A 433 -25.16 -37.16 0.23
CA ASP A 433 -24.78 -36.07 1.13
C ASP A 433 -23.25 -35.94 1.14
N TYR A 434 -22.72 -34.74 0.85
CA TYR A 434 -21.28 -34.48 0.96
C TYR A 434 -20.90 -34.13 2.40
N ASP A 435 -20.02 -34.94 2.99
CA ASP A 435 -19.39 -34.68 4.29
C ASP A 435 -18.22 -33.70 4.13
N LEU A 436 -18.32 -32.53 4.77
CA LEU A 436 -17.33 -31.44 4.75
C LEU A 436 -16.13 -31.67 5.67
N SER A 437 -15.91 -32.87 6.20
CA SER A 437 -14.78 -33.18 7.09
C SER A 437 -13.42 -33.38 6.38
N GLN A 438 -13.32 -33.10 5.08
CA GLN A 438 -12.07 -33.27 4.29
C GLN A 438 -11.23 -31.98 4.16
N LEU A 439 -11.58 -30.90 4.88
CA LEU A 439 -10.89 -29.60 4.80
C LEU A 439 -10.09 -29.22 6.07
N GLN A 440 -9.67 -30.19 6.89
CA GLN A 440 -8.75 -29.94 8.00
C GLN A 440 -7.41 -30.70 7.83
N GLN A 441 -6.35 -29.92 7.63
CA GLN A 441 -4.91 -30.19 7.55
C GLN A 441 -4.35 -30.93 8.81
N PRO A 442 -3.14 -31.56 8.84
CA PRO A 442 -1.86 -31.07 8.27
C PRO A 442 -0.84 -32.14 7.77
N GLU A 443 0.32 -31.63 7.37
CA GLU A 443 1.48 -32.27 6.73
C GLU A 443 1.99 -33.58 7.35
N THR A 444 2.41 -34.54 6.50
CA THR A 444 3.73 -35.20 6.54
C THR A 444 3.93 -36.05 5.28
N MET A 445 5.16 -36.03 4.75
CA MET A 445 5.64 -36.80 3.60
C MET A 445 5.55 -38.31 3.84
N ASP A 446 5.02 -39.07 2.88
CA ASP A 446 5.69 -40.20 2.23
C ASP A 446 4.71 -41.00 1.33
N HIS A 447 5.25 -41.55 0.24
CA HIS A 447 4.64 -42.46 -0.76
C HIS A 447 4.23 -41.85 -2.11
N VAL A 448 5.25 -41.66 -2.94
CA VAL A 448 5.16 -41.85 -4.40
C VAL A 448 5.17 -43.36 -4.69
N LEU A 449 4.05 -43.92 -5.18
CA LEU A 449 4.04 -44.80 -6.38
C LEU A 449 2.60 -45.16 -6.77
N ASN A 450 2.33 -45.00 -8.08
CA ASN A 450 1.15 -45.45 -8.84
C ASN A 450 -0.10 -44.57 -8.80
N LYS A 451 -0.13 -43.56 -9.66
CA LYS A 451 -1.39 -43.05 -10.25
C LYS A 451 -1.24 -42.89 -11.76
N THR A 452 -2.30 -43.29 -12.45
CA THR A 452 -2.54 -43.27 -13.90
C THR A 452 -2.41 -41.88 -14.52
N PRO A 453 -1.97 -41.76 -15.79
CA PRO A 453 -1.75 -40.47 -16.44
C PRO A 453 -3.10 -39.86 -16.84
N GLY A 454 -3.41 -38.64 -16.41
CA GLY A 454 -4.56 -37.96 -16.96
C GLY A 454 -5.06 -36.67 -16.32
N VAL A 455 -4.72 -36.37 -15.06
CA VAL A 455 -5.13 -35.08 -14.45
C VAL A 455 -4.01 -34.59 -13.53
N ARG A 456 -3.36 -33.49 -13.93
CA ARG A 456 -2.30 -32.82 -13.17
C ARG A 456 -2.94 -31.80 -12.22
N ARG A 457 -2.51 -31.76 -10.96
CA ARG A 457 -2.93 -30.72 -10.00
C ARG A 457 -2.29 -29.39 -10.39
N VAL A 458 -3.00 -28.29 -10.16
CA VAL A 458 -2.69 -26.93 -10.65
C VAL A 458 -1.49 -26.31 -9.91
N ASP A 459 -1.06 -26.91 -8.80
CA ASP A 459 -0.04 -26.37 -7.88
C ASP A 459 1.37 -26.97 -8.13
N GLU A 460 1.53 -27.78 -9.18
CA GLU A 460 2.75 -28.54 -9.41
C GLU A 460 3.64 -27.87 -10.47
N ARG A 461 4.87 -27.47 -10.06
CA ARG A 461 5.87 -26.84 -10.93
C ARG A 461 6.05 -27.63 -12.23
N PRO A 462 6.02 -26.98 -13.42
CA PRO A 462 6.31 -27.67 -14.67
C PRO A 462 7.73 -28.24 -14.63
N ILE A 463 7.85 -29.57 -14.75
CA ILE A 463 9.13 -30.25 -14.93
C ILE A 463 9.61 -29.95 -16.36
N GLY A 464 10.37 -28.86 -16.49
CA GLY A 464 11.11 -28.45 -17.67
C GLY A 464 12.46 -27.87 -17.24
N ALA A 465 13.45 -27.85 -18.14
CA ALA A 465 14.75 -27.27 -17.85
C ALA A 465 14.59 -25.82 -17.37
N GLU A 466 15.19 -25.52 -16.22
CA GLU A 466 15.18 -24.19 -15.61
C GLU A 466 15.80 -23.19 -16.59
N PRO A 467 15.10 -22.12 -17.01
CA PRO A 467 15.64 -21.17 -17.97
C PRO A 467 16.85 -20.47 -17.35
N GLN A 468 18.03 -20.69 -17.93
CA GLN A 468 19.23 -19.92 -17.59
C GLN A 468 19.09 -18.52 -18.19
N TYR A 469 18.65 -17.57 -17.37
CA TYR A 469 18.66 -16.17 -17.75
C TYR A 469 20.11 -15.72 -18.05
N PRO A 470 20.34 -15.03 -19.18
CA PRO A 470 21.63 -14.40 -19.45
C PRO A 470 22.02 -13.48 -18.28
N ILE A 471 23.27 -13.58 -17.82
CA ILE A 471 23.78 -12.71 -16.75
C ILE A 471 23.71 -11.26 -17.23
N ARG A 472 22.91 -10.44 -16.55
CA ARG A 472 22.74 -9.02 -16.86
C ARG A 472 24.06 -8.28 -16.60
N PRO A 473 24.56 -7.43 -17.52
CA PRO A 473 25.73 -6.61 -17.27
C PRO A 473 25.50 -5.66 -16.08
N VAL A 474 26.56 -5.45 -15.29
CA VAL A 474 26.56 -4.54 -14.13
C VAL A 474 26.40 -3.09 -14.58
N ILE A 475 25.58 -2.36 -13.82
CA ILE A 475 25.19 -0.94 -13.92
C ILE A 475 26.26 -0.05 -14.61
N PRO A 476 25.96 0.62 -15.73
CA PRO A 476 26.81 1.66 -16.28
C PRO A 476 26.54 3.02 -15.62
N HIS A 477 27.50 3.93 -15.77
CA HIS A 477 27.53 5.26 -15.16
C HIS A 477 26.25 6.11 -15.36
N PRO A 478 26.00 7.13 -14.52
CA PRO A 478 24.72 7.87 -14.42
C PRO A 478 24.23 8.61 -15.69
N GLY A 479 24.96 8.53 -16.80
CA GLY A 479 24.59 9.13 -18.09
C GLY A 479 23.92 8.18 -19.09
N ASP A 480 23.96 6.86 -18.88
CA ASP A 480 23.56 5.83 -19.88
C ASP A 480 22.27 5.08 -19.53
N ILE A 481 21.40 5.67 -18.70
CA ILE A 481 20.13 5.03 -18.28
C ILE A 481 19.21 4.77 -19.48
N GLY A 482 19.22 5.65 -20.49
CA GLY A 482 18.42 5.47 -21.70
C GLY A 482 18.83 4.25 -22.53
N ASP A 483 20.13 4.04 -22.69
CA ASP A 483 20.67 2.91 -23.44
C ASP A 483 20.49 1.60 -22.66
N PHE A 484 20.65 1.63 -21.34
CA PHE A 484 20.34 0.49 -20.47
C PHE A 484 18.87 0.03 -20.58
N ILE A 485 17.93 0.98 -20.64
CA ILE A 485 16.51 0.67 -20.80
C ILE A 485 16.22 0.10 -22.19
N ASN A 486 16.77 0.73 -23.24
CA ASN A 486 16.55 0.28 -24.63
C ASN A 486 17.20 -1.07 -24.93
N GLU A 487 18.36 -1.35 -24.34
CA GLU A 487 19.05 -2.64 -24.47
C GLU A 487 18.33 -3.74 -23.69
N GLY A 488 17.81 -3.43 -22.50
CA GLY A 488 16.93 -4.32 -21.75
C GLY A 488 15.63 -4.66 -22.48
N LEU A 489 15.01 -3.68 -23.13
CA LEU A 489 13.82 -3.88 -23.95
C LEU A 489 14.12 -4.77 -25.17
N ARG A 490 15.19 -4.48 -25.92
CA ARG A 490 15.60 -5.31 -27.08
C ARG A 490 15.97 -6.73 -26.68
N ALA A 491 16.60 -6.93 -25.53
CA ALA A 491 16.96 -8.27 -25.04
C ALA A 491 15.70 -9.07 -24.66
N ALA A 492 14.71 -8.43 -24.03
CA ALA A 492 13.44 -9.07 -23.68
C ALA A 492 12.57 -9.35 -24.92
N ASP A 493 12.56 -8.48 -25.92
CA ASP A 493 11.79 -8.68 -27.16
C ASP A 493 12.33 -9.81 -28.05
N ASN A 494 13.64 -10.10 -27.95
CA ASN A 494 14.32 -11.08 -28.80
C ASN A 494 14.75 -12.35 -28.05
N ASP A 495 14.27 -12.59 -26.82
CA ASP A 495 14.61 -13.78 -26.04
C ASP A 495 13.97 -15.05 -26.64
N PRO A 496 14.77 -16.00 -27.19
CA PRO A 496 14.26 -17.21 -27.82
C PRO A 496 13.87 -18.29 -26.80
N THR A 497 14.15 -18.10 -25.51
CA THR A 497 13.75 -19.02 -24.43
C THR A 497 12.40 -18.65 -23.82
N ALA A 498 11.87 -17.48 -24.16
CA ALA A 498 10.51 -17.08 -23.79
C ALA A 498 9.50 -18.00 -24.49
N PRO A 499 8.62 -18.70 -23.75
CA PRO A 499 7.68 -19.66 -24.34
C PRO A 499 6.69 -18.95 -25.28
N PRO A 500 6.37 -19.53 -26.45
CA PRO A 500 5.54 -18.88 -27.47
C PRO A 500 4.02 -18.98 -27.23
N TYR A 501 3.58 -19.49 -26.08
CA TYR A 501 2.16 -19.78 -25.83
C TYR A 501 1.65 -19.10 -24.57
N ASP A 502 0.92 -18.02 -24.79
CA ASP A 502 0.09 -17.32 -23.82
C ASP A 502 -1.17 -18.15 -23.55
N SER A 503 -1.09 -19.05 -22.57
CA SER A 503 -2.25 -19.84 -22.11
C SER A 503 -2.60 -19.42 -20.69
N LEU A 504 -3.89 -19.11 -20.47
CA LEU A 504 -4.47 -18.63 -19.21
C LEU A 504 -4.14 -19.48 -17.96
N LEU A 505 -3.55 -20.66 -18.12
CA LEU A 505 -3.10 -21.56 -17.05
C LEU A 505 -1.84 -21.08 -16.32
N VAL A 506 -1.15 -20.04 -16.80
CA VAL A 506 0.15 -19.59 -16.27
C VAL A 506 0.02 -18.39 -15.31
N PHE A 507 -1.14 -17.74 -15.23
CA PHE A 507 -1.32 -16.55 -14.38
C PHE A 507 -1.53 -16.85 -12.89
N ASP A 508 -1.73 -18.12 -12.52
CA ASP A 508 -2.07 -18.49 -11.14
C ASP A 508 -0.87 -18.96 -10.30
N TYR A 509 0.35 -18.97 -10.86
CA TYR A 509 1.57 -19.29 -10.10
C TYR A 509 2.38 -18.03 -9.79
N GLU A 510 2.03 -17.34 -8.69
CA GLU A 510 2.89 -16.34 -8.07
C GLU A 510 4.07 -17.06 -7.37
N GLY A 511 5.19 -17.17 -8.09
CA GLY A 511 6.42 -17.67 -7.49
C GLY A 511 6.90 -16.78 -6.34
N SER A 512 7.45 -17.38 -5.30
CA SER A 512 8.08 -16.67 -4.18
C SER A 512 9.36 -15.94 -4.65
N GLY A 513 9.28 -14.62 -4.83
CA GLY A 513 10.43 -13.78 -5.20
C GLY A 513 10.10 -12.41 -5.79
N SER A 514 8.84 -12.08 -6.08
CA SER A 514 8.45 -10.74 -6.55
C SER A 514 8.31 -9.76 -5.37
N THR A 515 8.96 -8.60 -5.45
CA THR A 515 8.86 -7.51 -4.46
C THR A 515 7.62 -6.61 -4.68
N ALA A 516 6.78 -6.92 -5.67
CA ALA A 516 5.51 -6.24 -5.90
C ALA A 516 4.36 -7.10 -5.37
N GLY A 517 3.54 -6.56 -4.47
CA GLY A 517 2.43 -7.27 -3.85
C GLY A 517 1.31 -7.66 -4.82
N SER A 518 0.59 -8.74 -4.50
CA SER A 518 -0.47 -9.34 -5.32
C SER A 518 -1.52 -8.31 -5.76
N VAL A 519 -1.68 -8.16 -7.07
CA VAL A 519 -2.69 -7.30 -7.69
C VAL A 519 -4.00 -8.08 -7.85
N SER A 520 -4.59 -8.48 -6.72
CA SER A 520 -5.86 -9.22 -6.68
C SER A 520 -6.97 -8.39 -6.06
N SER A 521 -7.24 -7.21 -6.61
CA SER A 521 -8.51 -6.50 -6.38
C SER A 521 -8.63 -5.27 -7.29
N LEU A 522 -9.04 -5.47 -8.54
CA LEU A 522 -9.70 -4.42 -9.31
C LEU A 522 -11.15 -4.80 -9.52
N ASN A 523 -11.98 -4.28 -8.62
CA ASN A 523 -13.43 -4.31 -8.69
C ASN A 523 -13.89 -3.51 -9.92
N SER A 524 -14.74 -4.12 -10.74
CA SER A 524 -15.26 -3.55 -11.97
C SER A 524 -16.27 -2.43 -11.68
N SER A 525 -15.91 -1.17 -11.92
CA SER A 525 -16.91 -0.11 -12.12
C SER A 525 -16.36 1.06 -12.95
N SER A 526 -16.76 1.16 -14.21
CA SER A 526 -17.58 2.27 -14.72
C SER A 526 -17.66 2.17 -16.24
N SER A 527 -18.89 2.22 -16.74
CA SER A 527 -19.24 2.29 -18.15
C SER A 527 -18.91 3.68 -18.71
N GLY A 528 -17.64 3.89 -19.05
CA GLY A 528 -17.22 4.95 -19.97
C GLY A 528 -16.47 4.29 -21.10
N ASP A 529 -16.77 4.66 -22.34
CA ASP A 529 -16.03 4.23 -23.52
C ASP A 529 -14.54 4.55 -23.30
N GLN A 530 -13.76 3.51 -22.97
CA GLN A 530 -12.31 3.62 -22.79
C GLN A 530 -11.68 3.40 -24.16
N ASP A 531 -10.95 4.41 -24.60
CA ASP A 531 -10.23 4.39 -25.87
C ASP A 531 -8.89 3.66 -25.67
N TYR A 532 -8.74 2.49 -26.31
CA TYR A 532 -7.61 1.56 -26.08
C TYR A 532 -6.53 1.64 -27.16
N ASP A 533 -6.57 2.66 -28.02
CA ASP A 533 -5.65 2.87 -29.14
C ASP A 533 -4.17 2.89 -28.73
N TYR A 534 -3.87 3.34 -27.51
CA TYR A 534 -2.50 3.39 -26.98
C TYR A 534 -1.85 2.02 -26.77
N LEU A 535 -2.62 0.92 -26.79
CA LEU A 535 -2.08 -0.44 -26.64
C LEU A 535 -1.21 -0.86 -27.83
N ASN A 536 -1.38 -0.22 -29.00
CA ASN A 536 -0.53 -0.47 -30.17
C ASN A 536 0.89 0.07 -30.00
N ASP A 537 1.06 1.13 -29.20
CA ASP A 537 2.36 1.77 -29.00
C ASP A 537 3.27 0.96 -28.06
N TRP A 538 2.73 -0.06 -27.39
CA TRP A 538 3.43 -0.85 -26.38
C TRP A 538 4.20 -2.04 -26.97
N GLY A 539 4.19 -2.15 -28.30
CA GLY A 539 4.97 -3.13 -29.05
C GLY A 539 4.21 -4.41 -29.40
N PRO A 540 4.83 -5.31 -30.17
CA PRO A 540 4.17 -6.42 -30.85
C PRO A 540 3.52 -7.45 -29.90
N ARG A 541 3.91 -7.47 -28.61
CA ARG A 541 3.34 -8.36 -27.59
C ARG A 541 1.94 -7.96 -27.12
N PHE A 542 1.58 -6.69 -27.22
CA PHE A 542 0.27 -6.18 -26.79
C PHE A 542 -0.74 -6.08 -27.94
N LYS A 543 -0.31 -6.39 -29.17
CA LYS A 543 -1.12 -6.31 -30.38
C LYS A 543 -2.41 -7.13 -30.29
N LYS A 544 -2.35 -8.34 -29.71
CA LYS A 544 -3.54 -9.19 -29.55
C LYS A 544 -4.54 -8.64 -28.52
N LEU A 545 -4.05 -7.82 -27.58
CA LEU A 545 -4.88 -7.12 -26.60
C LEU A 545 -5.49 -5.86 -27.23
N ALA A 546 -4.72 -5.12 -28.03
CA ALA A 546 -5.21 -4.01 -28.84
C ALA A 546 -6.33 -4.46 -29.82
N ASP A 547 -6.13 -5.60 -30.50
CA ASP A 547 -7.13 -6.20 -31.40
C ASP A 547 -8.43 -6.61 -30.68
N MET A 548 -8.34 -7.00 -29.40
CA MET A 548 -9.50 -7.47 -28.61
C MET A 548 -10.36 -6.32 -28.08
N TYR A 549 -9.73 -5.17 -27.81
CA TYR A 549 -10.37 -4.01 -27.19
C TYR A 549 -10.62 -2.86 -28.18
N GLY A 550 -10.55 -3.14 -29.49
CA GLY A 550 -11.02 -2.23 -30.55
C GLY A 550 -9.99 -1.25 -31.09
N GLY A 551 -8.72 -1.35 -30.71
CA GLY A 551 -7.64 -0.51 -31.23
C GLY A 551 -7.10 -0.96 -32.60
N GLY A 552 -7.92 -1.63 -33.41
CA GLY A 552 -7.55 -2.03 -34.77
C GLY A 552 -8.11 -1.02 -35.77
N GLU A 553 -7.24 -0.37 -36.56
CA GLU A 553 -7.67 0.36 -37.75
C GLU A 553 -8.54 -0.57 -38.62
N GLU A 554 -9.83 -0.24 -38.78
CA GLU A 554 -10.62 -0.73 -39.91
C GLU A 554 -10.00 -0.11 -41.18
N ASP A 555 -9.62 -0.97 -42.14
CA ASP A 555 -8.92 -0.68 -43.41
C ASP A 555 -9.29 0.64 -44.12
#